data_AF-A0A168QYP8-F1
#
_entry.id   AF-A0A168QYP8-F1
#
_cell.length_a   1.000
_cell.length_b   1.000
_cell.length_c   1.000
_cell.angle_alpha   90.00
_cell.angle_beta   90.00
_cell.angle_gamma   90.00
#
_symmetry.space_group_name_H-M   'P 1'
#
loop_
_entity.id
_entity.type
_entity.pdbx_description
1 polymer ?
#
loop_
_entity_poly.entity_id
_entity_poly.type
_entity_poly.pdbx_seq_one_letter_code
_entity_poly.pdbx_strand_id
1 'polypeptide(L)'
;MYPTVVANLLLSTTPSRWFMNSIAFWTIVMMGAMCIGGFFMFRKFLKVLPKADGKSKLDWQNYWVERSRPMWNDESKALLDLLVSPVPTAFRDIAKHSIAAEIGKIAIENKATEVTRDHCIQGYIVATPKRDNKFLMKFLKKNEIDYKPYEHLLNR
;
A
#
# COMPACT_ATOMS: atom_id res chain seq x y z
N MET A 1 -70.54 -43.18 -2.82
CA MET A 1 -70.65 -41.73 -2.61
C MET A 1 -69.42 -41.29 -1.84
N TYR A 2 -68.51 -40.57 -2.52
CA TYR A 2 -67.26 -39.87 -2.12
C TYR A 2 -66.36 -40.45 -1.02
N PRO A 3 -65.05 -40.56 -1.31
CA PRO A 3 -64.18 -39.46 -0.89
C PRO A 3 -63.06 -39.16 -1.90
N THR A 4 -63.25 -38.13 -2.72
CA THR A 4 -62.17 -37.53 -3.53
C THR A 4 -61.87 -36.09 -3.14
N VAL A 5 -62.58 -35.53 -2.14
CA VAL A 5 -62.49 -34.09 -1.79
C VAL A 5 -61.40 -33.80 -0.74
N VAL A 6 -60.89 -34.81 -0.01
CA VAL A 6 -59.97 -34.59 1.13
C VAL A 6 -58.50 -34.45 0.71
N ALA A 7 -58.14 -34.76 -0.55
CA ALA A 7 -56.74 -34.78 -0.99
C ALA A 7 -56.13 -33.39 -1.30
N ASN A 8 -56.94 -32.34 -1.47
CA ASN A 8 -56.45 -31.03 -1.91
C ASN A 8 -56.07 -30.06 -0.78
N LEU A 9 -56.16 -30.47 0.49
CA LEU A 9 -55.91 -29.57 1.63
C LEU A 9 -54.44 -29.55 2.11
N LEU A 10 -53.58 -30.39 1.56
CA LEU A 10 -52.21 -30.60 2.10
C LEU A 10 -51.07 -29.94 1.31
N LEU A 11 -51.32 -29.17 0.24
CA LEU A 11 -50.23 -28.78 -0.68
C LEU A 11 -50.26 -27.33 -1.19
N SER A 12 -50.50 -26.35 -0.32
CA SER A 12 -50.10 -24.97 -0.66
C SER A 12 -49.56 -24.20 0.54
N THR A 13 -48.38 -24.61 1.01
CA THR A 13 -47.54 -23.79 1.90
C THR A 13 -46.79 -22.73 1.10
N THR A 14 -47.50 -21.95 0.25
CA THR A 14 -46.86 -20.84 -0.45
C THR A 14 -46.36 -19.83 0.59
N PRO A 15 -45.06 -19.48 0.58
CA PRO A 15 -44.52 -18.49 1.51
C PRO A 15 -45.28 -17.16 1.42
N SER A 16 -45.36 -16.41 2.52
CA SER A 16 -46.10 -15.14 2.54
C SER A 16 -45.54 -14.18 1.48
N ARG A 17 -46.41 -13.41 0.82
CA ARG A 17 -45.98 -12.43 -0.20
C ARG A 17 -44.96 -11.44 0.33
N TRP A 18 -45.08 -11.07 1.61
CA TRP A 18 -44.11 -10.22 2.29
C TRP A 18 -42.74 -10.88 2.42
N PHE A 19 -42.69 -12.17 2.77
CA PHE A 19 -41.44 -12.93 2.83
C PHE A 19 -40.79 -13.07 1.45
N MET A 20 -41.58 -13.39 0.40
CA MET A 20 -41.08 -13.47 -0.98
C MET A 20 -40.51 -12.12 -1.47
N ASN A 21 -41.21 -11.02 -1.20
CA ASN A 21 -40.74 -9.67 -1.55
C ASN A 21 -39.47 -9.29 -0.77
N SER A 22 -39.35 -9.73 0.48
CA SER A 22 -38.17 -9.50 1.31
C SER A 22 -36.95 -10.22 0.74
N ILE A 23 -37.10 -11.47 0.30
CA ILE A 23 -36.04 -12.20 -0.39
C ILE A 23 -35.61 -11.46 -1.66
N ALA A 24 -36.56 -11.08 -2.52
CA ALA A 24 -36.24 -10.37 -3.77
C ALA A 24 -35.52 -9.04 -3.51
N PHE A 25 -35.96 -8.27 -2.51
CA PHE A 25 -35.29 -7.04 -2.08
C PHE A 25 -33.84 -7.31 -1.65
N TRP A 26 -33.62 -8.28 -0.76
CA TRP A 26 -32.29 -8.61 -0.26
C TRP A 26 -31.36 -9.17 -1.34
N THR A 27 -31.88 -9.91 -2.32
CA THR A 27 -31.10 -10.35 -3.49
C THR A 27 -30.55 -9.16 -4.27
N ILE A 28 -31.38 -8.15 -4.54
CA ILE A 28 -30.94 -6.94 -5.25
C ILE A 28 -29.92 -6.16 -4.41
N VAL A 29 -30.17 -6.01 -3.10
CA VAL A 29 -29.25 -5.32 -2.18
C VAL A 29 -27.88 -6.03 -2.13
N MET A 30 -27.86 -7.35 -1.99
CA MET A 30 -26.60 -8.12 -1.95
C MET A 30 -25.87 -8.11 -3.29
N MET A 31 -26.61 -8.21 -4.40
CA MET A 31 -26.02 -8.08 -5.74
C MET A 31 -25.37 -6.70 -5.90
N GLY A 32 -26.08 -5.63 -5.54
CA GLY A 32 -25.55 -4.27 -5.58
C GLY A 32 -24.33 -4.09 -4.68
N ALA A 33 -24.38 -4.56 -3.43
CA ALA A 33 -23.26 -4.51 -2.50
C ALA A 33 -22.04 -5.28 -3.03
N MET A 34 -22.24 -6.44 -3.64
CA MET A 34 -21.17 -7.24 -4.25
C MET A 34 -20.55 -6.53 -5.45
N CYS A 35 -21.35 -5.91 -6.33
CA CYS A 35 -20.85 -5.11 -7.45
C CYS A 35 -20.05 -3.90 -6.97
N ILE A 36 -20.55 -3.17 -5.97
CA ILE A 36 -19.87 -2.00 -5.39
C ILE A 36 -18.56 -2.43 -4.72
N GLY A 37 -18.59 -3.47 -3.89
CA GLY A 37 -17.41 -4.03 -3.24
C GLY A 37 -16.37 -4.51 -4.25
N GLY A 38 -16.81 -5.19 -5.30
CA GLY A 38 -16.00 -5.63 -6.44
C GLY A 38 -15.34 -4.45 -7.16
N PHE A 39 -16.07 -3.36 -7.43
CA PHE A 39 -15.54 -2.15 -8.07
C PHE A 39 -14.40 -1.51 -7.24
N PHE A 40 -14.56 -1.40 -5.92
CA PHE A 40 -13.52 -0.85 -5.05
C PHE A 40 -12.27 -1.75 -4.99
N MET A 41 -12.46 -3.07 -4.87
CA MET A 41 -11.34 -4.03 -4.89
C MET A 41 -10.64 -4.03 -6.24
N PHE A 42 -11.37 -3.97 -7.34
CA PHE A 42 -10.81 -3.91 -8.69
C PHE A 42 -9.97 -2.64 -8.91
N ARG A 43 -10.47 -1.47 -8.50
CA ARG A 43 -9.68 -0.22 -8.56
C ARG A 43 -8.39 -0.31 -7.75
N LYS A 44 -8.42 -0.96 -6.58
CA LYS A 44 -7.23 -1.19 -5.76
C LYS A 44 -6.27 -2.17 -6.45
N PHE A 45 -6.80 -3.23 -7.06
CA PHE A 45 -6.04 -4.24 -7.78
C PHE A 45 -5.30 -3.68 -9.00
N LEU A 46 -5.95 -2.81 -9.80
CA LEU A 46 -5.31 -2.16 -10.95
C LEU A 46 -4.04 -1.37 -10.58
N LYS A 47 -3.90 -0.92 -9.33
CA LYS A 47 -2.69 -0.23 -8.85
C LYS A 47 -1.51 -1.16 -8.52
N VAL A 48 -1.77 -2.45 -8.37
CA VAL A 48 -0.78 -3.47 -7.98
C VAL A 48 -0.32 -4.28 -9.20
N LEU A 49 -1.01 -4.16 -10.34
CA LEU A 49 -0.60 -4.81 -11.58
C LEU A 49 0.85 -4.47 -11.94
N PRO A 50 1.58 -5.44 -12.51
CA PRO A 50 2.94 -5.20 -13.01
C PRO A 50 2.93 -4.05 -14.01
N LYS A 51 4.00 -3.26 -14.00
CA LYS A 51 4.15 -2.16 -14.94
C LYS A 51 4.44 -2.72 -16.35
N ALA A 52 4.66 -1.83 -17.32
CA ALA A 52 4.97 -2.21 -18.70
C ALA A 52 6.19 -3.15 -18.84
N ASP A 53 7.04 -3.22 -17.82
CA ASP A 53 8.22 -4.08 -17.73
C ASP A 53 7.95 -5.46 -17.09
N GLY A 54 6.70 -5.77 -16.73
CA GLY A 54 6.33 -7.03 -16.10
C GLY A 54 6.70 -7.11 -14.61
N LYS A 55 7.32 -6.09 -14.02
CA LYS A 55 7.73 -6.06 -12.61
C LYS A 55 6.79 -5.18 -11.78
N SER A 56 6.50 -5.64 -10.56
CA SER A 56 5.78 -4.82 -9.58
C SER A 56 6.70 -3.75 -8.97
N LYS A 57 6.10 -2.78 -8.28
CA LYS A 57 6.88 -1.82 -7.48
C LYS A 57 7.75 -2.52 -6.45
N LEU A 58 7.26 -3.62 -5.85
CA LEU A 58 7.98 -4.36 -4.84
C LEU A 58 9.19 -5.09 -5.43
N ASP A 59 9.06 -5.66 -6.62
CA ASP A 59 10.18 -6.34 -7.29
C ASP A 59 11.32 -5.38 -7.60
N TRP A 60 10.99 -4.16 -8.01
CA TRP A 60 11.98 -3.10 -8.17
C TRP A 60 12.63 -2.68 -6.85
N GLN A 61 11.86 -2.62 -5.76
CA GLN A 61 12.44 -2.32 -4.45
C GLN A 61 13.42 -3.40 -4.01
N ASN A 62 13.05 -4.67 -4.14
CA ASN A 62 13.93 -5.80 -3.83
C ASN A 62 15.21 -5.74 -4.66
N TYR A 63 15.07 -5.49 -5.97
CA TYR A 63 16.22 -5.35 -6.87
C TYR A 63 17.22 -4.29 -6.40
N TRP A 64 16.76 -3.09 -6.03
CA TRP A 64 17.66 -2.02 -5.58
C TRP A 64 18.26 -2.28 -4.20
N VAL A 65 17.51 -2.90 -3.28
CA VAL A 65 18.03 -3.31 -1.96
C VAL A 65 19.13 -4.35 -2.11
N GLU A 66 18.92 -5.37 -2.94
CA GLU A 66 19.91 -6.42 -3.18
C GLU A 66 21.16 -5.87 -3.89
N ARG A 67 20.96 -5.05 -4.92
CA ARG A 67 22.06 -4.47 -5.70
C ARG A 67 22.93 -3.52 -4.87
N SER A 68 22.31 -2.76 -3.97
CA SER A 68 23.03 -1.80 -3.11
C SER A 68 23.59 -2.42 -1.85
N ARG A 69 23.17 -3.63 -1.45
CA ARG A 69 23.62 -4.34 -0.23
C ARG A 69 25.13 -4.23 0.07
N PRO A 70 26.07 -4.46 -0.87
CA PRO A 70 27.50 -4.36 -0.58
C PRO A 70 28.00 -2.93 -0.31
N MET A 71 27.22 -1.90 -0.68
CA MET A 71 27.58 -0.49 -0.51
C MET A 71 27.24 0.06 0.87
N TRP A 72 26.51 -0.69 1.70
CA TRP A 72 26.05 -0.24 3.02
C TRP A 72 27.11 -0.48 4.10
N ASN A 73 27.70 0.61 4.58
CA ASN A 73 28.52 0.64 5.79
C ASN A 73 27.64 0.74 7.06
N ASP A 74 28.24 0.60 8.24
CA ASP A 74 27.47 0.59 9.49
C ASP A 74 26.92 1.98 9.85
N GLU A 75 27.59 3.05 9.40
CA GLU A 75 27.17 4.43 9.60
C GLU A 75 25.87 4.75 8.83
N SER A 76 25.79 4.33 7.56
CA SER A 76 24.60 4.48 6.73
C SER A 76 23.43 3.64 7.22
N LYS A 77 23.69 2.42 7.73
CA LYS A 77 22.66 1.59 8.40
C LYS A 77 22.12 2.26 9.65
N ALA A 78 22.99 2.80 10.50
CA ALA A 78 22.59 3.52 11.70
C ALA A 78 21.78 4.78 11.36
N LEU A 79 22.17 5.50 10.31
CA LEU A 79 21.42 6.65 9.81
C LEU A 79 20.05 6.25 9.27
N LEU A 80 19.94 5.14 8.54
CA LEU A 80 18.65 4.61 8.08
C LEU A 80 17.72 4.30 9.26
N ASP A 81 18.25 3.67 10.31
CA ASP A 81 17.47 3.38 11.52
C ASP A 81 16.99 4.66 12.22
N LEU A 82 17.83 5.69 12.28
CA LEU A 82 17.43 7.01 12.77
C LEU A 82 16.30 7.59 11.91
N LEU A 83 16.46 7.61 10.58
CA LEU A 83 15.48 8.18 9.65
C LEU A 83 14.12 7.48 9.70
N VAL A 84 14.11 6.19 10.06
CA VAL A 84 12.91 5.36 10.16
C VAL A 84 12.31 5.39 11.58
N SER A 85 13.01 5.90 12.59
CA SER A 85 12.52 6.02 13.97
C SER A 85 11.15 6.71 14.17
N PRO A 86 10.75 7.75 13.42
CA PRO A 86 9.44 8.38 13.63
C PRO A 86 8.27 7.53 13.11
N VAL A 87 8.54 6.46 12.37
CA VAL A 87 7.52 5.57 11.81
C VAL A 87 6.98 4.64 12.92
N PRO A 88 5.65 4.44 13.03
CA PRO A 88 5.07 3.48 13.96
C PRO A 88 5.59 2.06 13.72
N THR A 89 5.80 1.30 14.79
CA THR A 89 6.43 -0.04 14.73
C THR A 89 5.76 -0.98 13.74
N ALA A 90 4.42 -0.98 13.63
CA ALA A 90 3.67 -1.82 12.70
C ALA A 90 3.99 -1.58 11.21
N PHE A 91 4.54 -0.42 10.86
CA PHE A 91 4.88 -0.05 9.48
C PHE A 91 6.38 0.15 9.26
N ARG A 92 7.18 0.00 10.30
CA ARG A 92 8.59 0.39 10.31
C ARG A 92 9.40 -0.40 9.29
N ASP A 93 9.21 -1.71 9.23
CA ASP A 93 9.97 -2.58 8.33
C ASP A 93 9.65 -2.30 6.85
N ILE A 94 8.37 -2.06 6.55
CA ILE A 94 7.91 -1.71 5.20
C ILE A 94 8.50 -0.35 4.78
N ALA A 95 8.48 0.63 5.69
CA ALA A 95 9.08 1.94 5.44
C ALA A 95 10.60 1.83 5.26
N LYS A 96 11.30 1.11 6.15
CA LYS A 96 12.74 0.85 6.08
C LYS A 96 13.12 0.25 4.74
N HIS A 97 12.39 -0.77 4.30
CA HIS A 97 12.63 -1.42 3.01
C HIS A 97 12.43 -0.46 1.84
N SER A 98 11.34 0.31 1.83
CA SER A 98 11.06 1.28 0.77
C SER A 98 12.09 2.41 0.72
N ILE A 99 12.57 2.89 1.87
CA ILE A 99 13.58 3.95 1.96
C ILE A 99 14.94 3.40 1.53
N ALA A 100 15.33 2.20 2.01
CA ALA A 100 16.58 1.55 1.61
C ALA A 100 16.64 1.29 0.10
N ALA A 101 15.52 0.89 -0.52
CA ALA A 101 15.43 0.73 -1.97
C ALA A 101 15.70 2.04 -2.72
N GLU A 102 15.13 3.17 -2.25
CA GLU A 102 15.33 4.47 -2.90
C GLU A 102 16.76 4.99 -2.70
N ILE A 103 17.33 4.83 -1.50
CA ILE A 103 18.73 5.18 -1.22
C ILE A 103 19.66 4.37 -2.13
N GLY A 104 19.45 3.05 -2.20
CA GLY A 104 20.25 2.16 -3.04
C GLY A 104 20.16 2.52 -4.51
N LYS A 105 18.95 2.83 -4.99
CA LYS A 105 18.73 3.30 -6.37
C LYS A 105 19.55 4.57 -6.66
N ILE A 106 19.43 5.60 -5.82
CA ILE A 106 20.14 6.88 -6.02
C ILE A 106 21.66 6.66 -5.97
N ALA A 107 22.16 5.86 -5.03
CA ALA A 107 23.59 5.60 -4.92
C ALA A 107 24.15 4.88 -6.16
N ILE A 108 23.40 3.92 -6.71
CA ILE A 108 23.79 3.21 -7.93
C ILE A 108 23.68 4.12 -9.16
N GLU A 109 22.62 4.91 -9.28
CA GLU A 109 22.44 5.88 -10.38
C GLU A 109 23.54 6.95 -10.38
N ASN A 110 23.98 7.39 -9.21
CA ASN A 110 25.12 8.29 -9.03
C ASN A 110 26.49 7.61 -9.24
N LYS A 111 26.52 6.29 -9.51
CA LYS A 111 27.74 5.47 -9.62
C LYS A 111 28.65 5.56 -8.38
N ALA A 112 28.05 5.74 -7.20
CA ALA A 112 28.78 5.77 -5.95
C ALA A 112 29.31 4.39 -5.58
N THR A 113 30.49 4.34 -4.96
CA THR A 113 31.09 3.09 -4.46
C THR A 113 30.46 2.65 -3.14
N GLU A 114 29.96 3.60 -2.36
CA GLU A 114 29.37 3.38 -1.03
C GLU A 114 28.15 4.29 -0.79
N VAL A 115 27.29 3.89 0.14
CA VAL A 115 26.15 4.71 0.58
C VAL A 115 26.63 5.78 1.55
N THR A 116 26.66 7.03 1.09
CA THR A 116 27.01 8.18 1.94
C THR A 116 25.77 8.79 2.63
N ARG A 117 26.02 9.66 3.60
CA ARG A 117 24.97 10.42 4.30
C ARG A 117 24.04 11.18 3.34
N ASP A 118 24.59 11.75 2.27
CA ASP A 118 23.84 12.49 1.26
C ASP A 118 22.84 11.59 0.54
N HIS A 119 23.25 10.38 0.15
CA HIS A 119 22.36 9.39 -0.45
C HIS A 119 21.23 9.01 0.50
N CYS A 120 21.52 8.85 1.80
CA CYS A 120 20.50 8.55 2.81
C CYS A 120 19.46 9.66 2.95
N ILE A 121 19.91 10.92 3.04
CA ILE A 121 19.02 12.07 3.18
C ILE A 121 18.18 12.25 1.90
N GLN A 122 18.82 12.20 0.73
CA GLN A 122 18.16 12.32 -0.55
C GLN A 122 17.12 11.20 -0.74
N GLY A 123 17.50 9.95 -0.49
CA GLY A 123 16.61 8.80 -0.61
C GLY A 123 15.45 8.85 0.39
N TYR A 124 15.66 9.37 1.60
CA TYR A 124 14.58 9.55 2.57
C TYR A 124 13.56 10.60 2.13
N ILE A 125 14.01 11.74 1.59
CA ILE A 125 13.14 12.79 1.05
C ILE A 125 12.36 12.25 -0.17
N VAL A 126 13.03 11.53 -1.06
CA VAL A 126 12.45 10.94 -2.28
C VAL A 126 11.55 9.74 -1.99
N ALA A 127 11.75 9.00 -0.91
CA ALA A 127 10.86 7.91 -0.52
C ALA A 127 9.58 8.44 0.19
N THR A 128 9.65 9.63 0.78
CA THR A 128 8.55 10.22 1.55
C THR A 128 7.43 10.77 0.62
N PRO A 129 6.15 10.44 0.87
CA PRO A 129 5.03 11.05 0.15
C PRO A 129 4.89 12.54 0.43
N LYS A 130 4.52 13.33 -0.58
CA LYS A 130 4.37 14.81 -0.46
C LYS A 130 3.51 15.27 0.72
N ARG A 131 2.45 14.53 1.00
CA ARG A 131 1.52 14.81 2.12
C ARG A 131 2.21 14.79 3.49
N ASP A 132 3.31 14.03 3.59
CA ASP A 132 4.04 13.76 4.84
C ASP A 132 5.30 14.64 4.97
N ASN A 133 5.57 15.53 3.99
CA ASN A 133 6.74 16.43 3.97
C ASN A 133 6.83 17.33 5.21
N LYS A 134 5.69 17.73 5.80
CA LYS A 134 5.67 18.53 7.03
C LYS A 134 6.33 17.79 8.21
N PHE A 135 6.08 16.49 8.34
CA PHE A 135 6.67 15.67 9.39
C PHE A 135 8.14 15.39 9.13
N LEU A 136 8.49 15.11 7.87
CA LEU A 136 9.87 14.97 7.40
C LEU A 136 10.73 16.19 7.75
N MET A 137 10.32 17.40 7.35
CA MET A 137 11.07 18.62 7.62
C MET A 137 11.24 18.89 9.11
N LYS A 138 10.18 18.65 9.90
CA LYS A 138 10.24 18.77 11.36
C LYS A 138 11.24 17.79 11.97
N PHE A 139 11.27 16.55 11.47
CA PHE A 139 12.19 15.51 11.92
C PHE A 139 13.64 15.86 11.56
N LEU A 140 13.91 16.25 10.31
CA LEU A 140 15.25 16.63 9.86
C LEU A 140 15.79 17.83 10.63
N LYS A 141 14.96 18.86 10.84
CA LYS A 141 15.32 20.03 11.65
C LYS A 141 15.62 19.66 13.11
N LYS A 142 14.87 18.73 13.69
CA LYS A 142 15.09 18.25 15.07
C LYS A 142 16.42 17.50 15.23
N ASN A 143 16.86 16.80 14.19
CA ASN A 143 18.12 16.05 14.18
C ASN A 143 19.29 16.84 13.58
N GLU A 144 19.14 18.17 13.41
CA GLU A 144 20.17 19.06 12.88
C GLU A 144 20.70 18.63 11.49
N ILE A 145 19.84 18.00 10.68
CA ILE A 145 20.16 17.60 9.31
C ILE A 145 19.79 18.76 8.39
N ASP A 146 20.80 19.36 7.75
CA ASP A 146 20.55 20.35 6.70
C ASP A 146 19.97 19.68 5.46
N TYR A 147 18.78 20.14 5.06
CA TYR A 147 18.07 19.67 3.88
C TYR A 147 17.92 20.75 2.81
N LYS A 148 18.50 21.94 3.00
CA LYS A 148 18.47 23.04 2.01
C LYS A 148 18.93 22.61 0.61
N PRO A 149 20.01 21.81 0.43
CA PRO A 149 20.42 21.36 -0.90
C PRO A 149 19.34 20.53 -1.61
N TYR A 150 18.45 19.89 -0.83
CA TYR A 150 17.43 18.97 -1.30
C TYR A 150 16.02 19.58 -1.34
N GLU A 151 15.89 20.89 -1.11
CA GLU A 151 14.58 21.57 -1.07
C GLU A 151 13.82 21.42 -2.41
N HIS A 152 14.55 21.37 -3.52
CA HIS A 152 13.99 21.09 -4.85
C HIS A 152 13.24 19.74 -4.93
N LEU A 153 13.59 18.76 -4.10
CA LEU A 153 12.94 17.44 -4.05
C LEU A 153 11.64 17.45 -3.25
N LEU A 154 11.41 18.46 -2.40
CA LEU A 154 10.21 18.59 -1.58
C LEU A 154 9.00 19.11 -2.38
N ASN A 155 9.23 19.85 -3.47
CA ASN A 155 8.20 20.47 -4.31
C ASN A 155 7.82 19.65 -5.56
N ARG A 156 8.41 18.46 -5.75
CA ARG A 156 8.05 17.55 -6.85
C ARG A 156 6.61 17.11 -6.77
#